data_AF-A0A939WEF7-F1
#
_entry.id   AF-A0A939WEF7-F1
#
_cell.length_a   1.000
_cell.length_b   1.000
_cell.length_c   1.000
_cell.angle_alpha   90.00
_cell.angle_beta   90.00
_cell.angle_gamma   90.00
#
_symmetry.space_group_name_H-M   'P 1'
#
loop_
_entity.id
_entity.type
_entity.pdbx_description
1 polymer ?
#
loop_
_entity_poly.entity_id
_entity_poly.type
_entity_poly.pdbx_seq_one_letter_code
_entity_poly.pdbx_strand_id
1 'polypeptide(L)' 'MKKTDRRELLTFIGFIAPGLLLYLFIIAYPICYSVFLSFTNYNPTMTESPSFVGFANYIKVLT' A
#
# COMPACT_ATOMS: atom_id res chain seq x y z
N MET A 1 11.41 -27.73 -17.97
CA MET A 1 11.92 -27.35 -16.63
C MET A 1 11.99 -28.63 -15.81
N LYS A 2 13.19 -29.04 -15.40
CA LYS A 2 13.38 -30.30 -14.67
C LYS A 2 12.66 -30.17 -13.33
N LYS A 3 12.03 -31.24 -12.84
CA LYS A 3 11.25 -31.22 -11.58
C LYS A 3 12.06 -30.71 -10.37
N THR A 4 13.39 -30.80 -10.42
CA THR A 4 14.34 -30.24 -9.46
C THR A 4 14.25 -28.72 -9.37
N ASP A 5 14.17 -28.02 -10.51
CA ASP A 5 14.16 -26.55 -10.60
C ASP A 5 12.96 -25.93 -9.86
N ARG A 6 11.78 -26.57 -9.93
CA ARG A 6 10.57 -26.05 -9.28
C ARG A 6 10.63 -26.18 -7.76
N ARG A 7 11.25 -27.25 -7.24
CA ARG A 7 11.40 -27.45 -5.79
C ARG A 7 12.37 -26.45 -5.20
N GLU A 8 13.51 -26.25 -5.86
CA GLU A 8 14.51 -25.25 -5.46
C GLU A 8 13.92 -23.83 -5.48
N LEU A 9 13.16 -23.48 -6.52
CA LEU A 9 12.46 -22.20 -6.59
C LEU A 9 11.46 -22.01 -5.43
N LEU A 10 10.68 -23.04 -5.10
CA LEU A 10 9.72 -22.98 -3.99
C LEU A 10 10.43 -22.85 -2.63
N THR A 11 11.56 -23.54 -2.44
CA THR A 11 12.38 -23.39 -1.22
C THR A 11 12.98 -21.99 -1.12
N PHE A 12 13.53 -21.46 -2.21
CA PHE A 12 14.04 -20.09 -2.28
C PHE A 12 12.95 -19.06 -1.97
N ILE A 13 11.80 -19.16 -2.63
CA ILE A 13 10.65 -18.27 -2.40
C ILE A 13 10.19 -18.40 -0.96
N GLY A 14 10.02 -19.61 -0.43
CA GLY A 14 9.59 -19.81 0.96
C GLY A 14 10.54 -19.17 1.99
N PHE A 15 11.83 -19.17 1.71
CA PHE A 15 12.84 -18.54 2.57
C PHE A 15 12.80 -17.00 2.51
N ILE A 16 12.71 -16.41 1.31
CA ILE A 16 12.75 -14.95 1.14
C ILE A 16 11.38 -14.27 1.31
N ALA A 17 10.28 -14.99 1.03
CA ALA A 17 8.92 -14.48 1.05
C ALA A 17 8.53 -13.74 2.33
N PRO A 18 8.77 -14.25 3.56
CA PRO A 18 8.34 -13.53 4.76
C PRO A 18 9.02 -12.16 4.90
N GLY A 19 10.32 -12.07 4.60
CA GLY A 19 11.06 -10.80 4.61
C GLY A 19 10.61 -9.85 3.51
N LEU A 20 10.42 -10.38 2.30
CA LEU A 20 9.93 -9.59 1.16
C LEU A 20 8.52 -9.07 1.40
N LEU A 21 7.63 -9.89 1.95
CA LEU A 21 6.26 -9.49 2.29
C LEU A 21 6.25 -8.39 3.35
N LEU A 22 7.08 -8.52 4.39
CA LEU A 22 7.20 -7.48 5.41
C LEU A 22 7.72 -6.16 4.82
N TYR A 23 8.77 -6.22 4.00
CA TYR A 23 9.32 -5.06 3.30
C TYR A 23 8.27 -4.39 2.41
N LEU A 24 7.57 -5.16 1.58
CA LEU A 24 6.50 -4.66 0.73
C LEU A 24 5.36 -4.08 1.55
N PHE A 25 4.99 -4.68 2.68
CA PHE A 25 3.94 -4.17 3.55
C PHE A 25 4.30 -2.81 4.13
N ILE A 26 5.53 -2.64 4.64
CA ILE A 26 6.01 -1.38 5.20
C ILE A 26 5.97 -0.25 4.16
N ILE A 27 6.22 -0.55 2.88
CA ILE A 27 6.19 0.44 1.80
C ILE A 27 4.77 0.67 1.26
N ALA A 28 4.03 -0.40 1.02
CA ALA A 28 2.70 -0.33 0.42
C ALA A 28 1.68 0.27 1.38
N TYR A 29 1.79 0.00 2.69
CA TYR A 29 0.86 0.52 3.69
C TYR A 29 0.75 2.06 3.69
N PRO A 30 1.84 2.85 3.86
CA PRO A 30 1.73 4.30 3.86
C PRO A 30 1.24 4.85 2.52
N ILE A 31 1.61 4.24 1.39
CA ILE A 31 1.12 4.66 0.06
C ILE A 31 -0.39 4.46 -0.04
N CYS A 32 -0.88 3.26 0.30
CA CYS A 32 -2.31 2.96 0.28
C CYS A 32 -3.08 3.86 1.25
N TYR A 33 -2.51 4.14 2.43
CA TYR A 33 -3.11 5.04 3.41
C TYR A 33 -3.17 6.49 2.90
N SER A 34 -2.10 6.99 2.26
CA SER A 34 -2.12 8.31 1.61
C SER A 34 -3.14 8.39 0.48
N VAL A 35 -3.27 7.34 -0.33
CA VAL A 35 -4.32 7.26 -1.36
C VAL A 35 -5.71 7.28 -0.70
N PHE A 36 -5.93 6.53 0.38
CA PHE A 36 -7.20 6.59 1.12
C PHE A 36 -7.49 8.00 1.65
N LEU A 37 -6.50 8.64 2.29
CA LEU A 37 -6.62 10.00 2.81
C LEU A 37 -6.88 11.04 1.72
N SER A 38 -6.44 10.81 0.48
CA SER A 38 -6.74 11.73 -0.62
C SER A 38 -8.24 11.83 -0.96
N PHE A 39 -9.03 10.80 -0.59
CA PHE A 39 -10.49 10.81 -0.71
C PHE A 39 -11.19 11.38 0.53
N THR A 40 -10.43 11.80 1.54
CA THR A 40 -10.96 12.42 2.75
C THR A 40 -10.48 13.88 2.84
N ASN A 41 -11.25 14.72 3.52
CA ASN A 41 -10.78 16.01 3.96
C ASN A 41 -10.04 15.79 5.29
N TYR A 42 -8.75 15.49 5.17
CA TYR A 42 -7.86 15.25 6.29
C TYR A 42 -6.89 16.42 6.46
N ASN A 43 -6.80 16.96 7.67
CA ASN A 43 -5.83 17.96 8.04
C ASN A 43 -5.00 17.45 9.23
N PRO A 44 -3.69 17.16 9.07
CA PRO A 44 -2.85 16.63 10.14
C PRO A 44 -2.61 17.61 11.30
N THR A 45 -2.90 18.91 11.11
CA THR A 45 -2.76 19.94 12.15
C THR A 45 -4.05 20.11 12.97
N MET A 46 -5.15 19.51 12.55
CA MET A 46 -6.43 19.61 13.26
C MET A 46 -6.80 18.29 13.91
N THR A 47 -7.45 18.35 15.07
CA THR A 47 -7.94 17.18 15.81
C THR A 47 -9.22 16.59 15.20
N GLU A 48 -9.73 17.18 14.12
CA GLU A 48 -10.94 16.72 13.46
C GLU A 48 -10.73 15.37 12.78
N SER A 49 -11.73 14.49 12.89
CA SER A 49 -11.70 13.20 12.22
C SER A 49 -11.78 13.38 10.70
N PRO A 50 -11.07 12.57 9.89
CA PRO A 50 -11.13 12.66 8.44
C PRO A 50 -12.58 12.49 7.96
N SER A 51 -13.11 13.47 7.21
CA SER A 51 -14.42 13.35 6.59
C SER A 51 -14.28 12.83 5.16
N PHE A 52 -15.05 11.82 4.77
CA PHE A 52 -14.98 11.28 3.41
C PHE A 52 -15.64 12.25 2.42
N VAL A 53 -14.88 12.73 1.42
CA VAL A 53 -15.32 13.71 0.41
C VAL A 53 -15.27 13.17 -1.02
N GLY A 54 -14.94 11.89 -1.19
CA GLY A 54 -14.84 11.25 -2.50
C GLY A 54 -13.81 11.94 -3.39
N PHE A 55 -14.23 12.33 -4.61
CA PHE A 55 -13.34 12.95 -5.60
C PHE A 55 -13.23 14.49 -5.47
N ALA A 56 -13.86 15.11 -4.46
CA ALA A 56 -13.89 16.57 -4.33
C ALA A 56 -12.49 17.21 -4.33
N ASN A 57 -11.53 16.58 -3.64
CA ASN A 57 -10.13 17.04 -3.62
C ASN A 57 -9.48 17.02 -5.00
N TYR A 58 -9.76 16.00 -5.81
CA TYR A 58 -9.23 15.87 -7.17
C TYR A 58 -9.82 16.92 -8.10
N ILE A 59 -11.13 17.15 -8.03
CA ILE A 59 -11.82 18.19 -8.83
C ILE A 59 -11.25 19.57 -8.49
N LYS A 60 -11.06 19.85 -7.20
CA LYS A 60 -10.47 21.11 -6.70
C LYS A 60 -9.06 21.38 -7.22
N VAL A 61 -8.27 20.34 -7.47
CA VAL A 61 -6.92 20.50 -8.04
C VAL A 61 -6.96 20.75 -9.55
N LEU A 62 -7.98 20.21 -10.23
CA LEU A 62 -8.10 20.26 -11.69
C LEU A 62 -8.94 21.45 -12.21
N THR A 63 -9.62 22.18 -11.34
CA THR A 63 -10.49 23.33 -11.65
C THR A 63 -9.97 24.58 -10.95
#